data_AF-A0A8H4ABY3-F1
#
_entry.id   AF-A0A8H4ABY3-F1
#
_cell.length_a   1.000
_cell.length_b   1.000
_cell.length_c   1.000
_cell.angle_alpha   90.00
_cell.angle_beta   90.00
_cell.angle_gamma   90.00
#
_symmetry.space_group_name_H-M   'P 1'
#
loop_
_entity.id
_entity.type
_entity.pdbx_description
1 polymer ?
#
loop_
_entity_poly.entity_id
_entity_poly.type
_entity_poly.pdbx_seq_one_letter_code
_entity_poly.pdbx_strand_id
1 'polypeptide(L)'
;MNSKKKRFNIAIDGLSGVGKSSIGYQVAKQLNFIFINSGFFYRYIADRFYLDDTIQLNEIRLFKNEMIGSPSYYLQEIEFYLQEKKSQELQISQKASEISKVPEI
;
A
#
# COMPACT_ATOMS: atom_id res chain seq x y z
N MET A 1 -9.79 -8.18 -32.58
CA MET A 1 -9.41 -9.04 -31.43
C MET A 1 -8.70 -8.17 -30.41
N ASN A 2 -9.30 -7.89 -29.25
CA ASN A 2 -8.60 -7.21 -28.15
C ASN A 2 -7.73 -8.22 -27.43
N SER A 3 -6.45 -8.31 -27.79
CA SER A 3 -5.48 -9.09 -27.04
C SER A 3 -5.35 -8.48 -25.64
N LYS A 4 -5.87 -9.17 -24.61
CA LYS A 4 -5.67 -8.79 -23.21
C LYS A 4 -4.18 -8.61 -22.97
N LYS A 5 -3.73 -7.37 -22.70
CA LYS A 5 -2.34 -7.07 -22.39
C LYS A 5 -1.96 -7.88 -21.14
N LYS A 6 -0.98 -8.79 -21.25
CA LYS A 6 -0.46 -9.53 -20.09
C LYS A 6 0.10 -8.52 -19.09
N ARG A 7 -0.43 -8.54 -17.87
CA ARG A 7 0.07 -7.76 -16.74
C ARG A 7 1.03 -8.66 -15.95
N PHE A 8 2.20 -8.13 -15.62
CA PHE A 8 3.17 -8.81 -14.78
C PHE A 8 3.24 -8.07 -13.45
N ASN A 9 3.09 -8.81 -12.35
CA ASN A 9 3.25 -8.29 -11.00
C ASN A 9 4.50 -8.95 -10.41
N ILE A 10 5.37 -8.15 -9.80
CA ILE A 10 6.59 -8.63 -9.16
C ILE A 10 6.47 -8.35 -7.67
N ALA A 11 6.49 -9.41 -6.86
CA ALA A 11 6.60 -9.30 -5.41
C ALA A 11 8.07 -9.45 -5.01
N ILE A 12 8.55 -8.58 -4.13
CA ILE A 12 9.92 -8.60 -3.60
C ILE A 12 9.82 -8.81 -2.10
N ASP A 13 10.28 -9.95 -1.61
CA ASP A 13 10.19 -10.34 -0.21
C ASP A 13 11.55 -10.75 0.37
N GLY A 14 11.66 -10.79 1.69
CA GLY A 14 12.86 -11.11 2.46
C GLY A 14 12.89 -10.44 3.83
N LEU A 15 13.98 -10.61 4.58
CA LEU A 15 14.13 -10.06 5.94
C LEU A 15 13.98 -8.53 5.99
N SER A 16 13.55 -8.00 7.14
CA SER A 16 13.46 -6.55 7.34
C SER A 16 14.83 -5.88 7.27
N GLY A 17 14.89 -4.63 6.83
CA GLY A 17 16.12 -3.82 6.79
C GLY A 17 17.10 -4.13 5.65
N VAL A 18 16.89 -5.16 4.83
CA VAL A 18 17.84 -5.55 3.75
C VAL A 18 17.75 -4.69 2.47
N GLY A 19 16.98 -3.59 2.48
CA GLY A 19 16.87 -2.67 1.33
C GLY A 19 15.86 -3.05 0.24
N LYS A 20 14.90 -3.93 0.52
CA LYS A 20 13.88 -4.40 -0.45
C LYS A 20 13.12 -3.28 -1.17
N SER A 21 12.64 -2.29 -0.43
CA SER A 21 11.92 -1.15 -1.02
C SER A 21 12.83 -0.32 -1.92
N SER A 22 14.09 -0.13 -1.54
CA SER A 22 15.07 0.62 -2.32
C SER A 22 15.35 -0.07 -3.65
N ILE A 23 15.62 -1.38 -3.64
CA ILE A 23 15.88 -2.12 -4.88
C ILE A 23 14.62 -2.24 -5.73
N GLY A 24 13.45 -2.49 -5.12
CA GLY A 24 12.18 -2.55 -5.83
C GLY A 24 11.82 -1.25 -6.54
N TYR A 25 12.08 -0.11 -5.91
CA TYR A 25 11.88 1.20 -6.53
C TYR A 25 12.80 1.42 -7.75
N GLN A 26 14.07 1.05 -7.64
CA GLN A 26 15.03 1.17 -8.75
C GLN A 26 14.66 0.24 -9.91
N VAL A 27 14.31 -1.01 -9.62
CA VAL A 27 13.84 -1.99 -10.61
C VAL A 27 12.58 -1.48 -11.31
N ALA A 28 11.61 -0.95 -10.56
CA ALA A 28 10.38 -0.42 -11.12
C ALA A 28 10.65 0.76 -12.06
N LYS A 29 11.52 1.70 -11.68
CA LYS A 29 11.95 2.80 -12.54
C LYS A 29 12.62 2.32 -13.83
N GLN A 30 13.56 1.37 -13.74
CA GLN A 30 14.30 0.86 -14.90
C GLN A 30 13.39 0.11 -15.89
N LEU A 31 12.38 -0.61 -15.38
CA LEU A 31 11.49 -1.42 -16.19
C LEU A 31 10.17 -0.71 -16.55
N ASN A 32 9.98 0.54 -16.12
CA ASN A 32 8.75 1.31 -16.28
C ASN A 32 7.51 0.63 -15.65
N PHE A 33 7.68 0.11 -14.43
CA PHE A 33 6.62 -0.43 -13.58
C PHE A 33 6.16 0.61 -12.57
N ILE A 34 4.92 0.46 -12.11
CA ILE A 34 4.43 1.15 -10.93
C ILE A 34 5.01 0.44 -9.71
N PHE A 35 5.74 1.18 -8.88
CA PHE A 35 6.21 0.70 -7.59
C PHE A 35 5.10 0.81 -6.55
N ILE A 36 4.87 -0.27 -5.79
CA ILE A 36 3.92 -0.27 -4.67
C ILE A 36 4.69 -0.77 -3.45
N ASN A 37 4.73 0.04 -2.39
CA ASN A 37 5.23 -0.38 -1.09
C ASN A 37 4.04 -0.84 -0.23
N SER A 38 3.90 -2.15 -0.04
CA SER A 38 2.80 -2.72 0.74
C SER A 38 2.78 -2.22 2.19
N GLY A 39 3.93 -2.02 2.83
CA GLY A 39 4.01 -1.49 4.18
C GLY A 39 3.45 -0.07 4.29
N PHE A 40 3.67 0.76 3.28
CA PHE A 40 3.08 2.09 3.16
C PHE A 40 1.57 2.04 2.96
N PHE A 41 1.12 1.15 2.07
CA PHE A 41 -0.30 0.93 1.84
C PHE A 41 -1.04 0.52 3.13
N TYR A 42 -0.57 -0.53 3.82
CA TYR A 42 -1.23 -0.99 5.05
C TYR A 42 -1.19 0.04 6.19
N ARG A 43 -0.13 0.85 6.29
CA ARG A 43 -0.09 1.97 7.24
C ARG A 43 -1.11 3.05 6.93
N TYR A 44 -1.26 3.41 5.67
CA TYR A 44 -2.28 4.37 5.24
C TYR A 44 -3.70 3.85 5.56
N ILE A 45 -3.97 2.58 5.26
CA ILE A 45 -5.24 1.93 5.60
C ILE A 45 -5.45 1.93 7.12
N ALA A 46 -4.41 1.62 7.90
CA ALA A 46 -4.46 1.65 9.35
C ALA A 46 -4.79 3.03 9.91
N ASP A 47 -4.12 4.09 9.47
CA ASP A 47 -4.40 5.42 9.99
C ASP A 47 -5.78 5.93 9.61
N ARG A 48 -6.23 5.63 8.38
CA ARG A 48 -7.49 6.16 7.85
C ARG A 48 -8.73 5.42 8.34
N PHE A 49 -8.65 4.11 8.52
CA PHE A 49 -9.82 3.24 8.75
C PHE A 49 -9.80 2.49 10.07
N TYR A 50 -8.87 2.81 10.97
CA TYR A 50 -8.82 2.23 12.31
C TYR A 50 -9.26 3.27 13.34
N LEU A 51 -10.52 3.16 13.76
CA LEU A 51 -11.19 4.07 14.69
C LEU A 51 -11.54 3.32 15.97
N ASP A 52 -11.25 3.90 17.14
CA ASP A 52 -11.58 3.32 18.46
C ASP A 52 -11.22 1.82 18.58
N ASP A 53 -9.99 1.50 18.22
CA ASP A 53 -9.44 0.14 18.19
C ASP A 53 -10.20 -0.88 17.33
N THR A 54 -10.95 -0.38 16.35
CA THR A 54 -11.75 -1.19 15.42
C THR A 54 -11.51 -0.80 13.96
N ILE A 55 -11.28 -1.81 13.13
CA ILE A 55 -11.15 -1.62 11.69
C ILE A 55 -12.50 -1.45 10.99
N GLN A 56 -12.65 -0.36 10.24
CA GLN A 56 -13.87 -0.02 9.50
C GLN A 56 -13.91 -0.74 8.14
N LEU A 57 -14.16 -2.05 8.14
CA LEU A 57 -14.12 -2.88 6.93
C LEU A 57 -15.04 -2.39 5.79
N ASN A 58 -16.21 -1.83 6.13
CA ASN A 58 -17.13 -1.31 5.12
C ASN A 58 -16.56 -0.09 4.40
N GLU A 59 -15.87 0.80 5.12
CA GLU A 59 -15.22 1.96 4.53
C GLU A 59 -14.04 1.55 3.64
N ILE A 60 -13.26 0.55 4.06
CA ILE A 60 -12.18 -0.01 3.26
C ILE A 60 -12.71 -0.61 1.95
N ARG A 61 -13.86 -1.28 1.99
CA ARG A 61 -14.52 -1.81 0.78
C ARG A 61 -14.97 -0.71 -0.17
N LEU A 62 -15.50 0.39 0.35
CA LEU A 62 -15.86 1.57 -0.46
C LEU A 62 -14.62 2.20 -1.08
N PHE A 63 -13.60 2.46 -0.25
CA PHE A 63 -12.30 2.99 -0.67
C PHE A 63 -11.64 2.14 -1.76
N LYS A 64 -11.71 0.81 -1.65
CA LYS A 64 -11.21 -0.11 -2.70
C LYS A 64 -11.83 0.19 -4.06
N ASN A 65 -13.14 0.44 -4.12
CA ASN A 65 -13.82 0.74 -5.38
C ASN A 65 -13.38 2.11 -5.93
N GLU A 66 -13.26 3.12 -5.08
CA GLU A 66 -12.76 4.44 -5.48
C GLU A 66 -11.32 4.36 -6.00
N MET A 67 -10.46 3.61 -5.31
CA MET A 67 -9.07 3.41 -5.69
C MET A 67 -8.91 2.67 -7.01
N ILE A 68 -9.77 1.68 -7.29
CA ILE A 68 -9.80 1.02 -8.60
C ILE A 68 -10.23 2.01 -9.70
N GLY A 69 -11.11 2.97 -9.39
CA GLY A 69 -11.53 4.03 -10.31
C GLY A 69 -10.42 5.04 -10.63
N SER A 70 -9.55 5.34 -9.66
CA SER A 70 -8.52 6.39 -9.77
C SER A 70 -7.15 5.98 -9.18
N PRO A 71 -6.52 4.88 -9.64
CA PRO A 71 -5.38 4.27 -8.96
C PRO A 71 -4.17 5.22 -8.84
N SER A 72 -3.88 6.00 -9.89
CA SER A 72 -2.75 6.93 -9.88
C SER A 72 -2.88 8.04 -8.82
N TYR A 73 -4.11 8.52 -8.58
CA TYR A 73 -4.37 9.54 -7.56
C TYR A 73 -4.09 8.99 -6.17
N TYR A 74 -4.67 7.84 -5.82
CA TYR A 74 -4.52 7.25 -4.49
C TYR A 74 -3.09 6.75 -4.24
N LEU A 75 -2.38 6.26 -5.25
CA LEU A 75 -0.96 5.92 -5.08
C LEU A 75 -0.12 7.15 -4.74
N GLN A 76 -0.38 8.30 -5.38
CA GLN A 76 0.29 9.56 -5.04
C GLN A 76 -0.12 10.06 -3.64
N GLU A 77 -1.39 9.95 -3.28
CA GLU A 77 -1.90 10.32 -1.96
C GLU A 77 -1.20 9.51 -0.84
N ILE A 78 -1.10 8.19 -1.01
CA ILE A 78 -0.41 7.30 -0.08
C ILE A 78 1.07 7.67 0.04
N GLU A 79 1.74 7.95 -1.08
CA GLU A 79 3.14 8.39 -1.06
C GLU A 79 3.32 9.71 -0.31
N PHE A 80 2.44 10.69 -0.53
CA PHE A 80 2.47 11.99 0.15
C PHE A 80 2.21 11.87 1.65
N TYR A 81 1.19 11.11 2.05
CA TYR A 81 0.80 10.89 3.44
C TYR A 81 1.98 10.47 4.33
N LEU A 82 2.87 9.62 3.83
CA LEU A 82 3.99 9.09 4.60
C LEU A 82 5.10 10.11 4.85
N GLN A 83 5.24 11.10 3.97
CA GLN A 83 6.24 12.14 4.14
C GLN A 83 5.88 13.02 5.34
N GLU A 84 4.58 13.26 5.56
CA GLU A 84 4.03 14.10 6.62
C GLU A 84 3.99 13.41 7.99
N LYS A 85 3.80 12.08 8.03
CA LYS A 85 3.41 11.35 9.26
C LYS A 85 4.53 10.61 10.01
N LYS A 86 5.80 10.96 9.77
CA LYS A 86 6.97 10.30 10.38
C LYS A 86 6.92 10.20 11.91
N SER A 87 6.34 11.17 12.60
CA SER A 87 6.26 11.20 14.07
C SER A 87 5.27 10.20 14.67
N GLN A 88 4.33 9.66 13.90
CA GLN A 88 3.28 8.72 14.35
C GLN A 88 3.52 7.28 13.85
N GLU A 89 4.66 7.05 13.18
CA GLU A 89 4.93 5.82 12.41
C GLU A 89 4.90 4.54 13.26
N LEU A 90 5.29 4.59 14.53
CA LEU A 90 5.37 3.41 15.38
C LEU A 90 3.98 2.80 15.69
N GLN A 91 3.04 3.65 16.12
CA GLN A 91 1.67 3.20 16.46
C GLN A 91 0.93 2.71 15.20
N ILE A 92 1.07 3.45 14.10
CA ILE A 92 0.47 3.10 12.81
C ILE A 92 1.05 1.77 12.29
N SER A 93 2.35 1.53 12.48
CA SER A 93 2.99 0.28 12.03
C SER A 93 2.50 -0.96 12.79
N GLN A 94 2.18 -0.83 14.08
CA GLN A 94 1.59 -1.93 14.85
C GLN A 94 0.21 -2.32 14.30
N LYS A 95 -0.66 -1.31 14.13
CA LYS A 95 -2.00 -1.50 13.54
C LYS A 95 -1.92 -2.06 12.12
N ALA A 96 -1.00 -1.56 11.29
CA ALA A 96 -0.80 -2.06 9.92
C ALA A 96 -0.46 -3.56 9.86
N SER A 97 0.26 -4.10 10.84
CA SER A 97 0.58 -5.53 10.96
C SER A 97 -0.65 -6.39 11.28
N GLU A 98 -1.63 -5.84 11.99
CA GLU A 98 -2.89 -6.52 12.28
C GLU A 98 -3.77 -6.54 11.02
N ILE A 99 -3.84 -5.41 10.32
CA ILE A 99 -4.63 -5.24 9.10
C ILE A 99 -4.15 -6.15 7.97
N SER A 100 -2.83 -6.31 7.80
CA SER A 100 -2.27 -7.14 6.73
C SER A 100 -2.58 -8.63 6.88
N LYS A 101 -3.09 -9.06 8.04
CA LYS A 101 -3.55 -10.44 8.28
C LYS A 101 -5.01 -10.67 7.89
N VAL A 102 -5.76 -9.60 7.61
CA VAL A 102 -7.18 -9.68 7.22
C VAL A 102 -7.24 -10.08 5.74
N PRO A 103 -7.74 -11.27 5.38
CA PRO A 103 -7.69 -11.76 3.99
C PRO A 103 -8.47 -10.89 2.99
N GLU A 104 -9.46 -10.13 3.46
CA GLU A 104 -10.30 -9.26 2.64
C GLU A 104 -9.62 -7.95 2.21
N ILE A 105 -8.44 -7.62 2.77
CA ILE A 105 -7.69 -6.38 2.58
C ILE A 105 -6.38 -6.62 1.82
#